data_AF-A0A8H4IWA4-F1
#
_entry.id   AF-A0A8H4IWA4-F1
#
_cell.length_a   1.000
_cell.length_b   1.000
_cell.length_c   1.000
_cell.angle_alpha   90.00
_cell.angle_beta   90.00
_cell.angle_gamma   90.00
#
_symmetry.space_group_name_H-M   'P 1'
#
loop_
_entity.id
_entity.type
_entity.pdbx_description
1 polymer ?
#
loop_
_entity_poly.entity_id
_entity_poly.type
_entity_poly.pdbx_seq_one_letter_code
_entity_poly.pdbx_strand_id
1 'polypeptide(L)'
;MEGRNWLRAAIVSGFCLGLAAADGCSGTTTIDSQAAATSLAKACKTYSGTVSVATGTSGELSLEIERSTYEIGNTKITSLEGGSSNGVLEDVNVYSNKDLSDITVEGTHASNITIGENSDDAKISFPHLKEAVDIEIANASSIDLSALESLPRGVLHIYGGNLETLDLSSFTEVMGGLILEDLPKLTDLSAPEFTRIMDSGALTISNTGLTKLSLPKLQLIYSSLWLEGDFESVDLPLLTHVGGDIYMKGAKSFDCDAFTKQFADLATGDQTFKCVAGDDSDESDSQTAKPSVSSTFDSASSTGTAASASGTQTAASASGTTTPAASATGSSSAGTFGVGMATVGGVVGLLSFFLS
;
A
#
# COMPACT_ATOMS: atom_id res chain seq x y z
N MET A 1 53.44 -22.58 3.04
CA MET A 1 53.32 -21.11 3.20
C MET A 1 51.87 -20.79 2.98
N GLU A 2 51.17 -20.56 4.09
CA GLU A 2 49.73 -20.38 4.17
C GLU A 2 49.31 -18.99 3.68
N GLY A 3 48.26 -18.94 2.85
CA GLY A 3 47.55 -17.72 2.47
C GLY A 3 46.36 -17.49 3.40
N ARG A 4 46.34 -16.32 4.02
CA ARG A 4 45.50 -15.93 5.17
C ARG A 4 44.25 -15.20 4.67
N ASN A 5 43.08 -15.86 4.68
CA ASN A 5 41.79 -15.20 4.44
C ASN A 5 41.25 -14.59 5.74
N TRP A 6 40.82 -13.34 5.65
CA TRP A 6 40.27 -12.55 6.76
C TRP A 6 38.75 -12.76 6.82
N LEU A 7 38.25 -13.44 7.86
CA LEU A 7 36.85 -13.33 8.28
C LEU A 7 36.68 -12.03 9.08
N ARG A 8 35.81 -11.14 8.60
CA ARG A 8 35.22 -10.08 9.42
C ARG A 8 34.03 -10.71 10.16
N ALA A 9 34.19 -10.88 11.47
CA ALA A 9 33.13 -11.35 12.35
C ALA A 9 32.03 -10.30 12.45
N ALA A 10 30.78 -10.71 12.25
CA ALA A 10 29.60 -9.95 12.59
C ALA A 10 29.56 -9.74 14.12
N ILE A 11 29.47 -8.47 14.55
CA ILE A 11 29.29 -8.11 15.96
C ILE A 11 27.80 -8.27 16.26
N VAL A 12 27.42 -9.41 16.84
CA VAL A 12 26.15 -9.54 17.56
C VAL A 12 26.35 -8.84 18.91
N SER A 13 26.00 -7.55 19.01
CA SER A 13 25.91 -6.90 20.32
C SER A 13 24.58 -7.24 20.97
N GLY A 14 24.48 -8.46 21.48
CA GLY A 14 23.35 -8.94 22.27
C GLY A 14 23.89 -9.83 23.38
N PHE A 15 23.71 -9.40 24.62
CA PHE A 15 24.14 -10.11 25.82
C PHE A 15 23.43 -11.47 25.86
N CYS A 16 24.10 -12.55 25.46
CA CYS A 16 23.53 -13.90 25.46
C CYS A 16 24.34 -14.79 26.41
N LEU A 17 23.92 -14.80 27.69
CA LEU A 17 24.32 -15.79 28.68
C LEU A 17 23.13 -16.74 28.87
N GLY A 18 23.27 -17.98 28.41
CA GLY A 18 22.37 -19.09 28.76
C GLY A 18 21.47 -19.56 27.63
N LEU A 19 21.67 -20.81 27.25
CA LEU A 19 20.95 -21.57 26.22
C LEU A 19 19.50 -21.82 26.64
N ALA A 20 18.59 -20.94 26.24
CA ALA A 20 17.15 -21.16 26.12
C ALA A 20 16.67 -20.32 24.93
N ALA A 21 15.85 -20.89 24.05
CA ALA A 21 15.19 -20.11 22.99
C ALA A 21 14.44 -18.95 23.68
N ALA A 22 14.69 -17.71 23.27
CA ALA A 22 13.92 -16.61 23.78
C ALA A 22 12.55 -16.69 23.09
N ASP A 23 11.47 -16.79 23.86
CA ASP A 23 10.10 -16.76 23.30
C ASP A 23 9.83 -15.46 22.54
N GLY A 24 10.59 -14.39 22.83
CA GLY A 24 10.58 -13.13 22.11
C GLY A 24 11.95 -12.48 21.99
N CYS A 25 12.27 -12.01 20.79
CA CYS A 25 13.39 -11.12 20.50
C CYS A 25 12.88 -9.73 20.15
N SER A 26 13.75 -8.73 20.21
CA SER A 26 13.39 -7.35 19.87
C SER A 26 14.53 -6.55 19.27
N GLY A 27 14.19 -5.54 18.47
CA GLY A 27 15.14 -4.59 17.87
C GLY A 27 15.24 -4.75 16.35
N THR A 28 16.29 -4.21 15.75
CA THR A 28 16.56 -4.35 14.31
C THR A 28 17.69 -5.37 14.10
N THR A 29 17.46 -6.36 13.25
CA THR A 29 18.48 -7.33 12.85
C THR A 29 18.59 -7.38 11.34
N THR A 30 19.79 -7.66 10.84
CA THR A 30 20.04 -7.86 9.40
C THR A 30 20.59 -9.25 9.18
N ILE A 31 19.94 -10.01 8.30
CA ILE A 31 20.39 -11.34 7.89
C ILE A 31 21.00 -11.28 6.49
N ASP A 32 22.05 -12.05 6.25
CA ASP A 32 22.82 -12.05 5.00
C ASP A 32 22.81 -13.40 4.28
N SER A 33 22.12 -14.39 4.84
CA SER A 33 22.14 -15.77 4.39
C SER A 33 21.01 -16.59 5.01
N GLN A 34 20.66 -17.71 4.36
CA GLN A 34 19.72 -18.69 4.91
C GLN A 34 20.16 -19.25 6.28
N ALA A 35 21.46 -19.39 6.49
CA ALA A 35 22.00 -19.85 7.77
C ALA A 35 21.73 -18.84 8.90
N ALA A 36 21.83 -17.54 8.62
CA ALA A 36 21.47 -16.49 9.56
C ALA A 36 19.96 -16.46 9.83
N ALA A 37 19.14 -16.62 8.79
CA ALA A 37 17.67 -16.72 8.90
C ALA A 37 17.25 -17.89 9.79
N THR A 38 17.80 -19.08 9.54
CA THR A 38 17.53 -20.29 10.34
C THR A 38 17.99 -20.13 11.78
N SER A 39 19.13 -19.46 12.00
CA SER A 39 19.65 -19.21 13.35
C SER A 39 18.76 -18.25 14.13
N LEU A 40 18.23 -17.22 13.46
CA LEU A 40 17.29 -16.26 14.04
C LEU A 40 15.97 -16.92 14.39
N ALA A 41 15.37 -17.69 13.47
CA ALA A 41 14.12 -18.43 13.70
C ALA A 41 14.24 -19.44 14.87
N LYS A 42 15.40 -20.09 15.02
CA LYS A 42 15.67 -20.97 16.18
C LYS A 42 15.86 -20.21 17.49
N ALA A 43 16.38 -18.99 17.43
CA ALA A 43 16.63 -18.17 18.61
C ALA A 43 15.36 -17.46 19.11
N CYS A 44 14.45 -17.13 18.20
CA CYS A 44 13.34 -16.22 18.42
C CYS A 44 12.05 -16.77 17.78
N LYS A 45 11.06 -17.17 18.60
CA LYS A 45 9.74 -17.58 18.08
C LYS A 45 8.91 -16.36 17.65
N THR A 46 8.96 -15.30 18.45
CA THR A 46 8.39 -13.98 18.13
C THR A 46 9.51 -12.94 18.06
N TYR A 47 9.38 -11.95 17.18
CA TYR A 47 10.37 -10.90 16.99
C TYR A 47 9.69 -9.53 16.92
N SER A 48 9.79 -8.75 17.98
CA SER A 48 9.25 -7.39 18.04
C SER A 48 10.25 -6.39 17.44
N GLY A 49 10.04 -6.06 16.18
CA GLY A 49 10.89 -5.13 15.42
C GLY A 49 11.17 -5.63 14.00
N THR A 50 12.18 -5.02 13.38
CA THR A 50 12.49 -5.23 11.96
C THR A 50 13.51 -6.34 11.76
N VAL A 51 13.17 -7.30 10.91
CA VAL A 51 14.09 -8.27 10.32
C VAL A 51 14.35 -7.85 8.88
N SER A 52 15.55 -7.34 8.63
CA SER A 52 15.97 -6.89 7.31
C SER A 52 16.87 -7.91 6.62
N VAL A 53 16.81 -7.99 5.29
CA VAL A 53 17.76 -8.79 4.50
C VAL A 53 18.83 -7.88 3.94
N ALA A 54 20.10 -8.29 4.08
CA ALA A 54 21.23 -7.52 3.57
C ALA A 54 21.13 -7.39 2.04
N THR A 55 21.42 -6.19 1.54
CA THR A 55 21.42 -5.90 0.10
C THR A 55 22.32 -6.87 -0.66
N GLY A 56 21.86 -7.37 -1.80
CA GLY A 56 22.60 -8.31 -2.63
C GLY A 56 22.68 -9.76 -2.11
N THR A 57 22.02 -10.09 -0.98
CA THR A 57 21.82 -11.49 -0.56
C THR A 57 21.22 -12.29 -1.70
N SER A 58 21.71 -13.51 -1.94
CA SER A 58 21.32 -14.33 -3.09
C SER A 58 20.88 -15.73 -2.68
N GLY A 59 20.08 -16.37 -3.53
CA GLY A 59 19.57 -17.73 -3.33
C GLY A 59 18.14 -17.73 -2.80
N GLU A 60 17.79 -18.74 -2.02
CA GLU A 60 16.46 -18.89 -1.42
C GLU A 60 16.51 -18.43 0.04
N LEU A 61 15.42 -17.80 0.50
CA LEU A 61 15.30 -17.33 1.88
C LEU A 61 14.02 -17.85 2.54
N SER A 62 14.15 -18.49 3.69
CA SER A 62 13.06 -18.97 4.53
C SER A 62 13.16 -18.41 5.96
N LEU A 63 12.09 -17.74 6.41
CA LEU A 63 11.97 -16.97 7.66
C LEU A 63 10.76 -17.42 8.47
N GLU A 64 10.91 -18.48 9.27
CA GLU A 64 9.84 -19.01 10.14
C GLU A 64 9.71 -18.20 11.45
N ILE A 65 9.11 -17.01 11.41
CA ILE A 65 8.88 -16.15 12.59
C ILE A 65 7.40 -15.81 12.72
N GLU A 66 6.81 -16.01 13.91
CA GLU A 66 5.36 -15.87 14.12
C GLU A 66 4.88 -14.41 14.25
N ARG A 67 5.79 -13.47 14.48
CA ARG A 67 5.50 -12.03 14.57
C ARG A 67 6.76 -11.25 14.26
N SER A 68 6.73 -10.37 13.26
CA SER A 68 7.85 -9.48 12.88
C SER A 68 7.44 -8.50 11.79
N THR A 69 8.21 -7.42 11.65
CA THR A 69 8.29 -6.65 10.42
C THR A 69 9.34 -7.26 9.49
N TYR A 70 8.99 -7.58 8.26
CA TYR A 70 9.90 -7.99 7.19
C TYR A 70 10.27 -6.80 6.31
N GLU A 71 11.57 -6.58 6.13
CA GLU A 71 12.11 -5.52 5.27
C GLU A 71 13.11 -6.14 4.28
N ILE A 72 12.64 -6.42 3.06
CA ILE A 72 13.37 -7.22 2.08
C ILE A 72 13.51 -6.40 0.79
N GLY A 73 14.57 -5.61 0.76
CA GLY A 73 14.84 -4.65 -0.31
C GLY A 73 16.16 -4.93 -1.03
N ASN A 74 16.19 -4.73 -2.35
CA ASN A 74 17.43 -4.67 -3.14
C ASN A 74 18.34 -5.91 -2.99
N THR A 75 17.73 -7.08 -2.97
CA THR A 75 18.43 -8.37 -2.88
C THR A 75 18.52 -9.05 -4.26
N LYS A 76 19.16 -10.21 -4.30
CA LYS A 76 19.26 -11.13 -5.44
C LYS A 76 18.69 -12.50 -5.09
N ILE A 77 17.81 -12.56 -4.10
CA ILE A 77 17.12 -13.79 -3.76
C ILE A 77 16.11 -14.09 -4.86
N THR A 78 15.88 -15.38 -5.12
CA THR A 78 14.94 -15.82 -6.16
C THR A 78 13.60 -16.25 -5.58
N SER A 79 13.60 -16.66 -4.31
CA SER A 79 12.40 -17.04 -3.57
C SER A 79 12.47 -16.54 -2.12
N LEU A 80 11.29 -16.21 -1.60
CA LEU A 80 11.07 -15.82 -0.22
C LEU A 80 9.93 -16.67 0.35
N GLU A 81 10.23 -17.39 1.42
CA GLU A 81 9.25 -17.99 2.31
C GLU A 81 9.35 -17.29 3.66
N GLY A 82 8.25 -16.75 4.16
CA GLY A 82 8.22 -16.01 5.42
C GLY A 82 7.04 -16.40 6.29
N GLY A 83 7.14 -16.10 7.57
CA GLY A 83 6.03 -16.18 8.51
C GLY A 83 5.77 -17.57 9.09
N SER A 84 4.56 -17.75 9.59
CA SER A 84 4.08 -19.00 10.18
C SER A 84 2.56 -19.08 10.06
N SER A 85 1.99 -20.28 9.96
CA SER A 85 0.57 -20.48 9.64
C SER A 85 -0.42 -19.86 10.65
N ASN A 86 0.02 -19.59 11.89
CA ASN A 86 -0.77 -18.87 12.90
C ASN A 86 -0.14 -17.52 13.28
N GLY A 87 0.77 -17.01 12.45
CA GLY A 87 1.50 -15.77 12.68
C GLY A 87 0.60 -14.54 12.66
N VAL A 88 1.02 -13.53 13.43
CA VAL A 88 0.47 -12.17 13.43
C VAL A 88 1.63 -11.26 13.05
N LEU A 89 1.72 -10.93 11.77
CA LEU A 89 2.79 -10.12 11.21
C LEU A 89 2.56 -8.64 11.52
N GLU A 90 3.64 -7.89 11.61
CA GLU A 90 3.56 -6.42 11.64
C GLU A 90 3.59 -5.96 10.18
N ASP A 91 4.68 -5.38 9.69
CA ASP A 91 4.75 -4.93 8.30
C ASP A 91 5.49 -5.94 7.41
N VAL A 92 5.05 -6.10 6.16
CA VAL A 92 5.70 -6.95 5.16
C VAL A 92 6.06 -6.08 3.97
N ASN A 93 7.31 -5.64 3.93
CA ASN A 93 7.86 -4.77 2.88
C ASN A 93 8.83 -5.57 2.01
N VAL A 94 8.44 -5.87 0.77
CA VAL A 94 9.28 -6.64 -0.17
C VAL A 94 9.40 -5.90 -1.50
N TYR A 95 10.57 -5.31 -1.75
CA TYR A 95 10.71 -4.38 -2.86
C TYR A 95 12.06 -4.38 -3.59
N SER A 96 12.04 -3.98 -4.86
CA SER A 96 13.22 -3.81 -5.70
C SER A 96 14.09 -5.09 -5.83
N ASN A 97 13.49 -6.28 -5.78
CA ASN A 97 14.19 -7.56 -5.92
C ASN A 97 13.94 -8.16 -7.31
N LYS A 98 14.74 -7.75 -8.30
CA LYS A 98 14.51 -8.09 -9.73
C LYS A 98 14.54 -9.58 -10.07
N ASP A 99 15.24 -10.38 -9.26
CA ASP A 99 15.38 -11.81 -9.45
C ASP A 99 14.34 -12.62 -8.64
N LEU A 100 13.54 -11.97 -7.78
CA LEU A 100 12.58 -12.60 -6.87
C LEU A 100 11.25 -12.86 -7.58
N SER A 101 10.98 -14.12 -7.89
CA SER A 101 9.78 -14.56 -8.61
C SER A 101 8.73 -15.20 -7.72
N ASP A 102 9.10 -15.76 -6.57
CA ASP A 102 8.17 -16.50 -5.71
C ASP A 102 8.24 -15.95 -4.29
N ILE A 103 7.11 -15.40 -3.82
CA ILE A 103 6.95 -14.79 -2.50
C ILE A 103 5.78 -15.48 -1.80
N THR A 104 6.08 -16.25 -0.78
CA THR A 104 5.07 -16.91 0.06
C THR A 104 5.24 -16.42 1.49
N VAL A 105 4.19 -15.84 2.05
CA VAL A 105 4.20 -15.36 3.44
C VAL A 105 3.02 -15.95 4.20
N GLU A 106 3.35 -16.75 5.20
CA GLU A 106 2.43 -17.41 6.10
C GLU A 106 2.03 -16.49 7.26
N GLY A 107 0.74 -16.43 7.56
CA GLY A 107 0.23 -15.58 8.63
C GLY A 107 -1.28 -15.46 8.53
N THR A 108 -1.92 -15.24 9.67
CA THR A 108 -3.38 -15.01 9.72
C THR A 108 -3.73 -13.53 9.72
N HIS A 109 -2.83 -12.69 10.23
CA HIS A 109 -3.02 -11.25 10.33
C HIS A 109 -1.72 -10.53 9.94
N ALA A 110 -1.84 -9.35 9.35
CA ALA A 110 -0.73 -8.42 9.12
C ALA A 110 -1.14 -6.98 9.46
N SER A 111 -0.18 -6.11 9.76
CA SER A 111 -0.41 -4.66 9.70
C SER A 111 -0.41 -4.25 8.23
N ASN A 112 0.73 -3.83 7.68
CA ASN A 112 0.82 -3.32 6.33
C ASN A 112 1.57 -4.30 5.44
N ILE A 113 1.06 -4.56 4.24
CA ILE A 113 1.74 -5.36 3.22
C ILE A 113 2.03 -4.44 2.04
N THR A 114 3.31 -4.26 1.72
CA THR A 114 3.76 -3.41 0.61
C THR A 114 4.77 -4.18 -0.24
N ILE A 115 4.33 -4.66 -1.40
CA ILE A 115 5.14 -5.52 -2.27
C ILE A 115 5.15 -4.94 -3.69
N GLY A 116 6.33 -4.65 -4.23
CA GLY A 116 6.44 -4.04 -5.55
C GLY A 116 7.85 -4.04 -6.11
N GLU A 117 8.02 -3.66 -7.37
CA GLU A 117 9.34 -3.59 -8.03
C GLU A 117 10.18 -4.90 -7.95
N ASN A 118 9.54 -6.06 -7.82
CA ASN A 118 10.21 -7.36 -7.82
C ASN A 118 10.35 -7.89 -9.26
N SER A 119 10.48 -9.20 -9.47
CA SER A 119 10.46 -9.75 -10.83
C SER A 119 9.13 -9.46 -11.54
N ASP A 120 9.15 -9.25 -12.85
CA ASP A 120 7.94 -9.08 -13.67
C ASP A 120 7.00 -10.30 -13.61
N ASP A 121 7.54 -11.47 -13.24
CA ASP A 121 6.82 -12.72 -13.05
C ASP A 121 6.51 -13.03 -11.58
N ALA A 122 6.62 -12.04 -10.67
CA ALA A 122 6.43 -12.24 -9.23
C ALA A 122 5.05 -12.84 -8.89
N LYS A 123 5.08 -14.01 -8.27
CA LYS A 123 3.93 -14.71 -7.69
C LYS A 123 3.93 -14.49 -6.19
N ILE A 124 2.83 -13.94 -5.69
CA ILE A 124 2.67 -13.54 -4.30
C ILE A 124 1.58 -14.40 -3.69
N SER A 125 1.85 -15.04 -2.55
CA SER A 125 0.89 -15.91 -1.88
C SER A 125 0.84 -15.63 -0.39
N PHE A 126 -0.38 -15.41 0.10
CA PHE A 126 -0.75 -15.28 1.50
C PHE A 126 -1.91 -16.25 1.80
N PRO A 127 -1.64 -17.57 1.82
CA PRO A 127 -2.67 -18.60 1.73
C PRO A 127 -3.59 -18.67 2.96
N HIS A 128 -3.20 -18.03 4.07
CA HIS A 128 -3.92 -18.07 5.35
C HIS A 128 -4.22 -16.69 5.92
N LEU A 129 -3.92 -15.62 5.17
CA LEU A 129 -4.14 -14.24 5.63
C LEU A 129 -5.63 -13.95 5.66
N LYS A 130 -6.17 -13.70 6.85
CA LYS A 130 -7.57 -13.37 7.09
C LYS A 130 -7.80 -11.87 7.14
N GLU A 131 -6.87 -11.13 7.74
CA GLU A 131 -7.01 -9.70 7.97
C GLU A 131 -5.68 -8.99 7.76
N ALA A 132 -5.72 -7.82 7.14
CA ALA A 132 -4.58 -6.89 7.11
C ALA A 132 -5.07 -5.47 7.36
N VAL A 133 -4.23 -4.59 7.90
CA VAL A 133 -4.57 -3.16 7.99
C VAL A 133 -4.62 -2.58 6.58
N ASP A 134 -3.59 -2.77 5.78
CA ASP A 134 -3.44 -2.20 4.44
C ASP A 134 -2.64 -3.16 3.53
N ILE A 135 -3.00 -3.25 2.25
CA ILE A 135 -2.31 -4.07 1.25
C ILE A 135 -2.11 -3.25 -0.01
N GLU A 136 -0.84 -3.05 -0.38
CA GLU A 136 -0.39 -2.47 -1.63
C GLU A 136 0.49 -3.47 -2.39
N ILE A 137 0.07 -3.90 -3.58
CA ILE A 137 0.81 -4.83 -4.42
C ILE A 137 0.97 -4.25 -5.83
N ALA A 138 2.22 -4.09 -6.27
CA ALA A 138 2.57 -3.59 -7.59
C ALA A 138 3.25 -4.67 -8.45
N ASN A 139 2.92 -4.71 -9.75
CA ASN A 139 3.59 -5.52 -10.77
C ASN A 139 3.65 -7.03 -10.46
N ALA A 140 2.51 -7.62 -10.08
CA ALA A 140 2.41 -9.07 -9.84
C ALA A 140 1.93 -9.84 -11.09
N SER A 141 2.37 -11.09 -11.22
CA SER A 141 1.84 -12.05 -12.21
C SER A 141 0.75 -12.94 -11.62
N SER A 142 0.80 -13.20 -10.31
CA SER A 142 -0.17 -14.00 -9.57
C SER A 142 -0.25 -13.52 -8.12
N ILE A 143 -1.47 -13.48 -7.58
CA ILE A 143 -1.75 -13.12 -6.19
C ILE A 143 -2.72 -14.14 -5.60
N ASP A 144 -2.34 -14.78 -4.51
CA ASP A 144 -3.24 -15.60 -3.69
C ASP A 144 -3.56 -14.87 -2.38
N LEU A 145 -4.79 -14.35 -2.32
CA LEU A 145 -5.44 -13.74 -1.15
C LEU A 145 -6.79 -14.43 -0.88
N SER A 146 -6.93 -15.71 -1.26
CA SER A 146 -8.21 -16.43 -1.20
C SER A 146 -8.82 -16.52 0.21
N ALA A 147 -7.98 -16.48 1.24
CA ALA A 147 -8.38 -16.48 2.65
C ALA A 147 -8.68 -15.09 3.23
N LEU A 148 -8.44 -13.99 2.48
CA LEU A 148 -8.58 -12.62 2.98
C LEU A 148 -10.05 -12.28 3.21
N GLU A 149 -10.39 -12.00 4.47
CA GLU A 149 -11.75 -11.73 4.92
C GLU A 149 -12.03 -10.21 5.01
N SER A 150 -11.07 -9.41 5.49
CA SER A 150 -11.30 -7.96 5.65
C SER A 150 -10.04 -7.11 5.75
N LEU A 151 -10.20 -5.82 5.42
CA LEU A 151 -9.23 -4.76 5.69
C LEU A 151 -9.86 -3.68 6.57
N PRO A 152 -9.79 -3.78 7.91
CA PRO A 152 -10.58 -2.98 8.83
C PRO A 152 -10.06 -1.55 9.02
N ARG A 153 -9.07 -1.09 8.24
CA ARG A 153 -8.48 0.24 8.43
C ARG A 153 -7.94 0.88 7.16
N GLY A 154 -7.49 0.08 6.19
CA GLY A 154 -6.77 0.56 5.01
C GLY A 154 -7.35 0.02 3.71
N VAL A 155 -6.55 0.10 2.66
CA VAL A 155 -6.93 -0.10 1.26
C VAL A 155 -6.43 -1.45 0.78
N LEU A 156 -7.19 -2.09 -0.12
CA LEU A 156 -6.63 -3.12 -0.99
C LEU A 156 -6.30 -2.46 -2.33
N HIS A 157 -5.03 -2.13 -2.56
CA HIS A 157 -4.53 -1.53 -3.79
C HIS A 157 -3.64 -2.52 -4.54
N ILE A 158 -4.11 -2.94 -5.72
CA ILE A 158 -3.35 -3.82 -6.61
C ILE A 158 -3.22 -3.11 -7.95
N TYR A 159 -1.99 -2.95 -8.43
CA TYR A 159 -1.78 -2.25 -9.69
C TYR A 159 -0.59 -2.72 -10.50
N GLY A 160 -0.68 -2.57 -11.81
CA GLY A 160 0.36 -2.97 -12.75
C GLY A 160 0.57 -4.49 -12.83
N GLY A 161 1.37 -4.92 -13.81
CA GLY A 161 1.72 -6.32 -14.01
C GLY A 161 0.79 -7.07 -14.95
N ASN A 162 0.75 -8.39 -14.78
CA ASN A 162 0.16 -9.33 -15.74
C ASN A 162 -0.88 -10.26 -15.09
N LEU A 163 -1.45 -9.84 -13.97
CA LEU A 163 -2.42 -10.63 -13.20
C LEU A 163 -3.63 -11.02 -14.04
N GLU A 164 -3.89 -12.32 -14.17
CA GLU A 164 -5.04 -12.84 -14.93
C GLU A 164 -6.28 -13.07 -14.07
N THR A 165 -6.08 -13.43 -12.80
CA THR A 165 -7.15 -13.77 -11.86
C THR A 165 -6.87 -13.20 -10.48
N LEU A 166 -7.92 -12.80 -9.78
CA LEU A 166 -7.85 -12.40 -8.37
C LEU A 166 -9.01 -13.05 -7.61
N ASP A 167 -8.69 -13.93 -6.65
CA ASP A 167 -9.70 -14.60 -5.82
C ASP A 167 -9.95 -13.78 -4.53
N LEU A 168 -11.16 -13.22 -4.44
CA LEU A 168 -11.67 -12.52 -3.27
C LEU A 168 -12.95 -13.19 -2.74
N SER A 169 -13.02 -14.53 -2.82
CA SER A 169 -14.19 -15.32 -2.44
C SER A 169 -14.59 -15.17 -0.97
N SER A 170 -13.61 -15.00 -0.07
CA SER A 170 -13.81 -14.81 1.36
C SER A 170 -13.94 -13.33 1.78
N PHE A 171 -13.71 -12.39 0.85
CA PHE A 171 -13.59 -10.97 1.17
C PHE A 171 -14.94 -10.34 1.46
N THR A 172 -15.08 -9.70 2.63
CA THR A 172 -16.36 -9.21 3.16
C THR A 172 -16.45 -7.68 3.26
N GLU A 173 -15.36 -7.01 3.63
CA GLU A 173 -15.37 -5.57 3.88
C GLU A 173 -13.98 -4.94 3.79
N VAL A 174 -13.97 -3.65 3.45
CA VAL A 174 -12.77 -2.81 3.47
C VAL A 174 -13.13 -1.40 3.95
N MET A 175 -12.23 -0.76 4.70
CA MET A 175 -12.42 0.63 5.13
C MET A 175 -11.80 1.65 4.17
N GLY A 176 -10.60 1.42 3.65
CA GLY A 176 -9.88 2.40 2.85
C GLY A 176 -10.25 2.41 1.35
N GLY A 177 -10.87 1.35 0.84
CA GLY A 177 -11.24 1.20 -0.56
C GLY A 177 -10.71 -0.09 -1.19
N LEU A 178 -11.28 -0.42 -2.35
CA LEU A 178 -10.80 -1.48 -3.23
C LEU A 178 -10.36 -0.82 -4.53
N ILE A 179 -9.07 -0.91 -4.84
CA ILE A 179 -8.41 -0.14 -5.88
C ILE A 179 -7.64 -1.10 -6.79
N LEU A 180 -8.09 -1.24 -8.03
CA LEU A 180 -7.49 -2.09 -9.04
C LEU A 180 -7.15 -1.24 -10.27
N GLU A 181 -5.85 -1.10 -10.57
CA GLU A 181 -5.38 -0.19 -11.62
C GLU A 181 -4.36 -0.84 -12.55
N ASP A 182 -4.40 -0.51 -13.83
CA ASP A 182 -3.37 -0.96 -14.79
C ASP A 182 -3.20 -2.50 -14.83
N LEU A 183 -4.30 -3.24 -14.79
CA LEU A 183 -4.35 -4.72 -14.84
C LEU A 183 -4.94 -5.20 -16.18
N PRO A 184 -4.22 -5.08 -17.31
CA PRO A 184 -4.78 -5.31 -18.64
C PRO A 184 -5.15 -6.78 -18.93
N LYS A 185 -4.67 -7.72 -18.10
CA LYS A 185 -4.94 -9.16 -18.26
C LYS A 185 -6.01 -9.70 -17.31
N LEU A 186 -6.45 -8.91 -16.34
CA LEU A 186 -7.50 -9.33 -15.40
C LEU A 186 -8.85 -9.17 -16.10
N THR A 187 -9.51 -10.27 -16.47
CA THR A 187 -10.72 -10.24 -17.32
C THR A 187 -12.03 -10.33 -16.57
N ASP A 188 -12.02 -10.91 -15.37
CA ASP A 188 -13.20 -11.08 -14.54
C ASP A 188 -12.85 -10.86 -13.07
N LEU A 189 -13.75 -10.21 -12.32
CA LEU A 189 -13.65 -10.05 -10.87
C LEU A 189 -14.97 -10.44 -10.21
N SER A 190 -14.90 -11.30 -9.20
CA SER A 190 -16.04 -11.64 -8.35
C SER A 190 -15.63 -11.67 -6.88
N ALA A 191 -16.43 -11.02 -6.05
CA ALA A 191 -16.33 -11.09 -4.58
C ALA A 191 -17.75 -11.29 -4.01
N PRO A 192 -18.21 -12.55 -3.90
CA PRO A 192 -19.60 -12.87 -3.58
C PRO A 192 -20.01 -12.51 -2.15
N GLU A 193 -19.05 -12.41 -1.23
CA GLU A 193 -19.28 -12.07 0.17
C GLU A 193 -19.03 -10.58 0.47
N PHE A 194 -18.59 -9.80 -0.51
CA PHE A 194 -18.20 -8.40 -0.30
C PHE A 194 -19.43 -7.51 -0.12
N THR A 195 -19.51 -6.85 1.04
CA THR A 195 -20.73 -6.14 1.47
C THR A 195 -20.61 -4.63 1.51
N ARG A 196 -19.43 -4.08 1.84
CA ARG A 196 -19.28 -2.63 2.05
C ARG A 196 -17.85 -2.12 1.93
N ILE A 197 -17.76 -0.89 1.45
CA ILE A 197 -16.61 0.00 1.56
C ILE A 197 -16.97 1.14 2.51
N MET A 198 -16.31 1.21 3.65
CA MET A 198 -16.61 2.18 4.70
C MET A 198 -15.69 3.41 4.63
N ASP A 199 -15.74 4.24 5.68
CA ASP A 199 -14.91 5.44 5.88
C ASP A 199 -14.71 6.28 4.61
N SER A 200 -13.55 6.84 4.30
CA SER A 200 -13.36 7.59 3.04
C SER A 200 -13.15 6.69 1.81
N GLY A 201 -13.44 5.40 1.89
CA GLY A 201 -13.08 4.43 0.86
C GLY A 201 -13.95 4.48 -0.39
N ALA A 202 -13.31 4.35 -1.55
CA ALA A 202 -13.93 4.26 -2.87
C ALA A 202 -13.78 2.85 -3.46
N LEU A 203 -14.66 2.49 -4.40
CA LEU A 203 -14.40 1.41 -5.34
C LEU A 203 -13.80 2.02 -6.60
N THR A 204 -12.52 1.76 -6.85
CA THR A 204 -11.81 2.30 -8.01
C THR A 204 -11.27 1.15 -8.85
N ILE A 205 -11.79 0.99 -10.06
CA ILE A 205 -11.27 0.06 -11.05
C ILE A 205 -10.98 0.88 -12.31
N SER A 206 -9.75 0.88 -12.79
CA SER A 206 -9.34 1.73 -13.91
C SER A 206 -8.23 1.06 -14.73
N ASN A 207 -8.30 1.22 -16.05
CA ASN A 207 -7.31 0.66 -16.99
C ASN A 207 -7.08 -0.86 -16.79
N THR A 208 -8.18 -1.61 -16.62
CA THR A 208 -8.15 -3.07 -16.49
C THR A 208 -8.74 -3.73 -17.72
N GLY A 209 -8.38 -4.99 -17.96
CA GLY A 209 -9.00 -5.83 -18.99
C GLY A 209 -10.37 -6.40 -18.59
N LEU A 210 -10.98 -5.88 -17.51
CA LEU A 210 -12.17 -6.47 -16.91
C LEU A 210 -13.37 -6.32 -17.84
N THR A 211 -13.95 -7.45 -18.21
CA THR A 211 -15.19 -7.55 -18.99
C THR A 211 -16.40 -7.80 -18.08
N LYS A 212 -16.18 -8.40 -16.91
CA LYS A 212 -17.24 -8.69 -15.94
C LYS A 212 -16.84 -8.33 -14.51
N LEU A 213 -17.75 -7.65 -13.83
CA LEU A 213 -17.67 -7.37 -12.39
C LEU A 213 -18.94 -7.91 -11.71
N SER A 214 -18.79 -8.75 -10.70
CA SER A 214 -19.93 -9.25 -9.91
C SER A 214 -19.65 -9.14 -8.41
N LEU A 215 -20.35 -8.21 -7.76
CA LEU A 215 -20.29 -7.98 -6.31
C LEU A 215 -21.74 -8.06 -5.75
N PRO A 216 -22.35 -9.27 -5.74
CA PRO A 216 -23.78 -9.43 -5.54
C PRO A 216 -24.28 -8.99 -4.16
N LYS A 217 -23.38 -8.95 -3.15
CA LYS A 217 -23.70 -8.52 -1.79
C LYS A 217 -23.28 -7.10 -1.46
N LEU A 218 -22.65 -6.38 -2.38
CA LEU A 218 -22.17 -5.02 -2.11
C LEU A 218 -23.37 -4.09 -1.94
N GLN A 219 -23.47 -3.47 -0.76
CA GLN A 219 -24.59 -2.63 -0.36
C GLN A 219 -24.24 -1.15 -0.28
N LEU A 220 -23.00 -0.86 0.13
CA LEU A 220 -22.57 0.47 0.53
C LEU A 220 -21.16 0.77 0.00
N ILE A 221 -21.02 1.90 -0.67
CA ILE A 221 -19.74 2.54 -0.96
C ILE A 221 -19.80 3.92 -0.33
N TYR A 222 -18.92 4.21 0.63
CA TYR A 222 -19.01 5.48 1.35
C TYR A 222 -18.53 6.67 0.52
N SER A 223 -17.51 6.49 -0.32
CA SER A 223 -17.02 7.50 -1.25
C SER A 223 -17.56 7.23 -2.66
N SER A 224 -16.73 7.38 -3.69
CA SER A 224 -17.11 7.25 -5.10
C SER A 224 -17.10 5.80 -5.61
N LEU A 225 -17.93 5.55 -6.62
CA LEU A 225 -17.87 4.38 -7.49
C LEU A 225 -17.22 4.80 -8.81
N TRP A 226 -15.99 4.34 -9.06
CA TRP A 226 -15.25 4.63 -10.28
C TRP A 226 -14.92 3.33 -11.01
N LEU A 227 -15.58 3.10 -12.14
CA LEU A 227 -15.37 1.92 -12.97
C LEU A 227 -14.96 2.35 -14.37
N GLU A 228 -13.78 1.93 -14.81
CA GLU A 228 -13.27 2.14 -16.15
C GLU A 228 -12.55 0.89 -16.65
N GLY A 229 -13.08 0.31 -17.72
CA GLY A 229 -12.54 -0.88 -18.38
C GLY A 229 -13.40 -1.30 -19.56
N ASP A 230 -13.12 -2.50 -20.08
CA ASP A 230 -13.86 -3.09 -21.20
C ASP A 230 -15.12 -3.85 -20.73
N PHE A 231 -15.82 -3.31 -19.72
CA PHE A 231 -16.96 -3.98 -19.10
C PHE A 231 -18.08 -4.24 -20.09
N GLU A 232 -18.47 -5.50 -20.22
CA GLU A 232 -19.71 -5.94 -20.86
C GLU A 232 -20.85 -6.09 -19.85
N SER A 233 -20.51 -6.37 -18.58
CA SER A 233 -21.48 -6.55 -17.50
C SER A 233 -20.94 -6.11 -16.15
N VAL A 234 -21.79 -5.43 -15.38
CA VAL A 234 -21.54 -5.01 -13.99
C VAL A 234 -22.76 -5.38 -13.16
N ASP A 235 -22.58 -6.25 -12.17
CA ASP A 235 -23.63 -6.80 -11.32
C ASP A 235 -23.47 -6.34 -9.86
N LEU A 236 -24.25 -5.32 -9.49
CA LEU A 236 -24.30 -4.71 -8.15
C LEU A 236 -25.76 -4.60 -7.66
N PRO A 237 -26.49 -5.73 -7.54
CA PRO A 237 -27.95 -5.74 -7.39
C PRO A 237 -28.43 -5.25 -6.02
N LEU A 238 -27.57 -5.34 -4.99
CA LEU A 238 -27.87 -4.90 -3.63
C LEU A 238 -27.27 -3.53 -3.28
N LEU A 239 -26.61 -2.86 -4.22
CA LEU A 239 -26.00 -1.55 -3.98
C LEU A 239 -27.12 -0.51 -3.80
N THR A 240 -27.16 0.07 -2.61
CA THR A 240 -28.21 1.03 -2.20
C THR A 240 -27.65 2.37 -1.78
N HIS A 241 -26.33 2.50 -1.66
CA HIS A 241 -25.70 3.74 -1.25
C HIS A 241 -24.32 3.93 -1.91
N VAL A 242 -24.13 5.09 -2.53
CA VAL A 242 -22.84 5.64 -2.93
C VAL A 242 -22.77 7.06 -2.35
N GLY A 243 -21.77 7.36 -1.53
CA GLY A 243 -21.67 8.68 -0.88
C GLY A 243 -20.95 9.74 -1.71
N GLY A 244 -20.34 9.34 -2.83
CA GLY A 244 -19.63 10.21 -3.77
C GLY A 244 -20.13 10.09 -5.21
N ASP A 245 -19.25 10.42 -6.14
CA ASP A 245 -19.53 10.39 -7.57
C ASP A 245 -19.68 8.96 -8.09
N ILE A 246 -20.49 8.79 -9.14
CA ILE A 246 -20.63 7.54 -9.88
C ILE A 246 -20.13 7.75 -11.30
N TYR A 247 -19.02 7.10 -11.62
CA TYR A 247 -18.44 7.07 -12.95
C TYR A 247 -18.37 5.63 -13.46
N MET A 248 -18.91 5.40 -14.65
CA MET A 248 -18.87 4.13 -15.34
C MET A 248 -18.43 4.35 -16.79
N LYS A 249 -17.36 3.67 -17.20
CA LYS A 249 -16.94 3.55 -18.59
C LYS A 249 -16.74 2.08 -18.92
N GLY A 250 -17.58 1.57 -19.83
CA GLY A 250 -17.59 0.18 -20.25
C GLY A 250 -17.26 0.00 -21.73
N ALA A 251 -17.38 -1.24 -22.21
CA ALA A 251 -17.26 -1.56 -23.63
C ALA A 251 -18.33 -0.85 -24.47
N LYS A 252 -18.15 -0.83 -25.80
CA LYS A 252 -19.11 -0.21 -26.74
C LYS A 252 -20.53 -0.80 -26.65
N SER A 253 -20.60 -2.07 -26.26
CA SER A 253 -21.85 -2.82 -26.07
C SER A 253 -22.49 -2.62 -24.70
N PHE A 254 -21.85 -1.88 -23.78
CA PHE A 254 -22.36 -1.70 -22.43
C PHE A 254 -23.67 -0.92 -22.42
N ASP A 255 -24.67 -1.43 -21.69
CA ASP A 255 -26.00 -0.82 -21.60
C ASP A 255 -26.03 0.28 -20.54
N CYS A 256 -25.56 1.48 -20.92
CA CYS A 256 -25.60 2.65 -20.03
C CYS A 256 -27.02 3.09 -19.69
N ASP A 257 -28.03 2.79 -20.51
CA ASP A 257 -29.43 3.12 -20.19
C ASP A 257 -29.93 2.27 -19.03
N ALA A 258 -29.62 0.96 -19.02
CA ALA A 258 -29.92 0.07 -17.91
C ALA A 258 -29.15 0.46 -16.64
N PHE A 259 -27.85 0.74 -16.77
CA PHE A 259 -27.01 1.17 -15.65
C PHE A 259 -27.52 2.48 -15.03
N THR A 260 -27.88 3.47 -15.86
CA THR A 260 -28.43 4.76 -15.42
C THR A 260 -29.75 4.57 -14.68
N LYS A 261 -30.67 3.75 -15.19
CA LYS A 261 -31.94 3.46 -14.50
C LYS A 261 -31.75 2.82 -13.13
N GLN A 262 -30.67 2.06 -12.94
CA GLN A 262 -30.40 1.37 -11.68
C GLN A 262 -29.72 2.27 -10.65
N PHE A 263 -28.77 3.12 -11.07
CA PHE A 263 -27.85 3.79 -10.14
C PHE A 263 -27.92 5.32 -10.13
N ALA A 264 -28.60 5.97 -11.08
CA ALA A 264 -28.62 7.44 -11.13
C ALA A 264 -29.23 8.09 -9.87
N ASP A 265 -30.22 7.45 -9.26
CA ASP A 265 -30.86 7.95 -8.03
C ASP A 265 -29.95 7.85 -6.79
N LEU A 266 -28.84 7.10 -6.88
CA LEU A 266 -27.85 7.03 -5.80
C LEU A 266 -26.95 8.27 -5.76
N ALA A 267 -26.74 8.93 -6.91
CA ALA A 267 -26.02 10.19 -6.99
C ALA A 267 -26.95 11.35 -6.59
N THR A 268 -26.73 11.92 -5.41
CA THR A 268 -27.59 12.96 -4.82
C THR A 268 -26.86 14.26 -4.53
N GLY A 269 -27.61 15.37 -4.50
CA GLY A 269 -27.06 16.68 -4.19
C GLY A 269 -26.09 17.18 -5.27
N ASP A 270 -24.84 17.42 -4.88
CA ASP A 270 -23.79 17.92 -5.78
C ASP A 270 -22.97 16.79 -6.43
N GLN A 271 -23.34 15.52 -6.19
CA GLN A 271 -22.66 14.36 -6.77
C GLN A 271 -22.91 14.27 -8.28
N THR A 272 -21.89 13.80 -9.00
CA THR A 272 -21.94 13.57 -10.44
C THR A 272 -22.26 12.11 -10.75
N PHE A 273 -23.08 11.91 -11.78
CA PHE A 273 -23.35 10.61 -12.37
C PHE A 273 -22.97 10.65 -13.85
N LYS A 274 -22.11 9.71 -14.28
CA LYS A 274 -21.73 9.59 -15.68
C LYS A 274 -21.56 8.12 -16.06
N CYS A 275 -22.26 7.70 -17.10
CA CYS A 275 -22.06 6.41 -17.75
C CYS A 275 -21.67 6.65 -19.22
N VAL A 276 -20.62 5.98 -19.67
CA VAL A 276 -20.08 6.06 -21.04
C VAL A 276 -19.90 4.64 -21.57
N ALA A 277 -20.44 4.35 -22.75
CA ALA A 277 -20.11 3.15 -23.50
C ALA A 277 -18.96 3.45 -24.47
N GLY A 278 -18.02 2.52 -24.63
CA GLY A 278 -16.81 2.73 -25.43
C GLY A 278 -17.05 3.25 -26.86
N ASP A 279 -16.21 4.21 -27.28
CA ASP A 279 -16.23 5.10 -28.48
C ASP A 279 -16.77 6.52 -28.29
N ASP A 280 -17.45 6.84 -27.19
CA ASP A 280 -17.82 8.23 -26.91
C ASP A 280 -16.58 9.03 -26.50
N SER A 281 -16.15 9.96 -27.37
CA SER A 281 -14.93 10.78 -27.22
C SER A 281 -15.00 11.84 -26.11
N ASP A 282 -16.01 11.79 -25.24
CA ASP A 282 -16.24 12.76 -24.18
C ASP A 282 -15.40 12.44 -22.93
N GLU A 283 -14.09 12.39 -23.13
CA GLU A 283 -13.04 12.25 -22.10
C GLU A 283 -12.79 13.58 -21.34
N SER A 284 -13.41 14.68 -21.77
CA SER A 284 -13.00 16.03 -21.36
C SER A 284 -13.34 16.41 -19.92
N ASP A 285 -14.11 15.61 -19.18
CA ASP A 285 -14.58 15.96 -17.83
C ASP A 285 -14.26 14.94 -16.73
N SER A 286 -13.77 13.73 -17.05
CA SER A 286 -13.74 12.63 -16.07
C SER A 286 -12.50 12.64 -15.17
N GLN A 287 -11.29 12.86 -15.70
CA GLN A 287 -10.07 12.56 -14.95
C GLN A 287 -9.86 13.43 -13.69
N THR A 288 -10.48 14.61 -13.62
CA THR A 288 -10.40 15.49 -12.44
C THR A 288 -11.22 14.97 -11.25
N ALA A 289 -12.18 14.06 -11.49
CA ALA A 289 -13.05 13.47 -10.46
C ALA A 289 -12.64 12.04 -10.06
N LYS A 290 -11.63 11.44 -10.70
CA LYS A 290 -11.11 10.13 -10.29
C LYS A 290 -10.56 10.24 -8.85
N PRO A 291 -10.94 9.35 -7.92
CA PRO A 291 -10.36 9.34 -6.58
C PRO A 291 -8.83 9.31 -6.65
N SER A 292 -8.16 10.26 -6.00
CA SER A 292 -6.71 10.28 -5.95
C SER A 292 -6.22 9.18 -5.02
N VAL A 293 -5.35 8.31 -5.54
CA VAL A 293 -4.65 7.29 -4.77
C VAL A 293 -3.17 7.61 -4.83
N SER A 294 -2.50 7.57 -3.69
CA SER A 294 -1.05 7.70 -3.62
C SER A 294 -0.46 6.29 -3.50
N SER A 295 0.35 5.86 -4.46
CA SER A 295 1.10 4.61 -4.30
C SER A 295 2.48 4.87 -3.70
N THR A 296 3.01 3.90 -2.97
CA THR A 296 4.34 3.95 -2.39
C THR A 296 5.42 3.83 -3.49
N PHE A 297 5.10 3.23 -4.64
CA PHE A 297 6.06 3.01 -5.74
C PHE A 297 6.00 4.05 -6.88
N ASP A 298 5.11 5.05 -6.82
CA ASP A 298 5.00 6.12 -7.85
C ASP A 298 6.29 6.95 -8.03
N SER A 299 7.18 6.95 -7.04
CA SER A 299 8.43 7.74 -7.08
C SER A 299 9.55 7.14 -7.93
N ALA A 300 9.39 5.92 -8.46
CA ALA A 300 10.45 5.23 -9.22
C ALA A 300 10.24 5.21 -10.75
N SER A 301 9.06 5.57 -11.25
CA SER A 301 8.72 5.46 -12.68
C SER A 301 8.94 6.74 -13.52
N SER A 302 9.68 7.74 -13.03
CA SER A 302 10.08 8.88 -13.88
C SER A 302 11.44 8.67 -14.55
N THR A 303 11.55 7.65 -15.41
CA THR A 303 12.56 7.62 -16.47
C THR A 303 11.90 7.34 -17.81
N GLY A 304 11.78 8.40 -18.64
CA GLY A 304 11.72 8.24 -20.09
C GLY A 304 10.60 8.97 -20.82
N THR A 305 10.60 10.31 -20.83
CA THR A 305 10.24 11.02 -22.08
C THR A 305 11.14 12.26 -22.19
N ALA A 306 11.93 12.27 -23.26
CA ALA A 306 12.86 13.31 -23.61
C ALA A 306 12.14 14.62 -23.89
N ALA A 307 12.38 15.63 -23.05
CA ALA A 307 12.25 17.03 -23.46
C ALA A 307 13.65 17.52 -23.86
N SER A 308 13.84 17.70 -25.16
CA SER A 308 14.99 18.39 -25.74
C SER A 308 15.11 19.80 -25.14
N ALA A 309 16.07 19.98 -24.23
CA ALA A 309 16.59 21.29 -23.87
C ALA A 309 17.97 21.42 -24.51
N SER A 310 18.08 22.34 -25.49
CA SER A 310 19.35 22.72 -26.10
C SER A 310 20.30 23.19 -25.00
N GLY A 311 21.45 22.51 -24.90
CA GLY A 311 22.48 22.85 -23.94
C GLY A 311 23.09 24.23 -24.18
N THR A 312 23.62 24.80 -23.12
CA THR A 312 25.05 25.11 -23.09
C THR A 312 25.52 24.98 -21.65
N GLN A 313 26.29 23.93 -21.40
CA GLN A 313 27.04 23.75 -20.17
C GLN A 313 28.25 24.70 -20.22
N THR A 314 28.62 25.29 -19.09
CA THR A 314 30.04 25.42 -18.77
C THR A 314 30.25 25.05 -17.32
N ALA A 315 31.10 24.04 -17.16
CA ALA A 315 31.52 23.39 -15.94
C ALA A 315 32.30 24.33 -15.00
N ALA A 316 32.32 24.00 -13.71
CA ALA A 316 33.51 23.48 -13.05
C ALA A 316 33.32 23.40 -11.54
N SER A 317 33.56 22.20 -11.00
CA SER A 317 33.88 21.96 -9.60
C SER A 317 35.18 22.68 -9.22
N ALA A 318 35.24 23.28 -8.03
CA ALA A 318 36.44 23.21 -7.18
C ALA A 318 36.17 23.75 -5.76
N SER A 319 36.45 22.87 -4.82
CA SER A 319 36.78 23.10 -3.42
C SER A 319 37.79 24.23 -3.18
N GLY A 320 37.64 24.90 -2.02
CA GLY A 320 38.79 25.17 -1.16
C GLY A 320 39.19 26.62 -0.89
N THR A 321 38.83 27.05 0.32
CA THR A 321 39.68 27.77 1.30
C THR A 321 39.82 29.31 1.24
N THR A 322 39.78 29.88 2.45
CA THR A 322 40.33 31.15 2.96
C THR A 322 39.48 32.44 2.89
N THR A 323 38.81 32.71 4.03
CA THR A 323 38.73 33.96 4.84
C THR A 323 39.49 35.23 4.41
N PRO A 324 39.23 36.42 5.01
CA PRO A 324 38.02 36.98 5.67
C PRO A 324 37.76 38.47 5.29
N ALA A 325 36.85 39.13 6.02
CA ALA A 325 36.70 40.60 6.20
C ALA A 325 35.97 41.36 5.07
N ALA A 326 35.14 42.38 5.31
CA ALA A 326 34.58 42.97 6.51
C ALA A 326 33.40 43.89 6.09
N SER A 327 32.48 44.11 7.04
CA SER A 327 31.74 45.35 7.33
C SER A 327 31.35 46.29 6.19
N ALA A 328 30.06 46.70 6.15
CA ALA A 328 29.61 47.88 6.88
C ALA A 328 28.10 48.14 6.69
N THR A 329 27.46 48.57 7.80
CA THR A 329 26.40 49.61 7.94
C THR A 329 25.23 49.65 6.94
N GLY A 330 23.96 49.81 7.35
CA GLY A 330 23.38 50.25 8.61
C GLY A 330 21.95 50.78 8.37
N SER A 331 21.26 51.04 9.48
CA SER A 331 19.96 51.74 9.64
C SER A 331 18.70 50.92 9.30
N SER A 332 17.92 50.43 10.27
CA SER A 332 17.09 51.11 11.29
C SER A 332 15.75 51.64 10.76
N SER A 333 14.65 51.02 11.20
CA SER A 333 13.57 51.71 11.92
C SER A 333 12.61 50.70 12.54
N ALA A 334 12.40 50.88 13.84
CA ALA A 334 11.49 50.15 14.69
C ALA A 334 10.12 50.83 14.74
N GLY A 335 9.09 50.08 15.12
CA GLY A 335 7.78 50.59 15.52
C GLY A 335 7.13 49.59 16.48
N THR A 336 7.00 50.00 17.74
CA THR A 336 6.71 49.23 18.96
C THR A 336 5.21 49.10 19.30
N PHE A 337 4.90 47.98 19.98
CA PHE A 337 3.97 47.72 21.09
C PHE A 337 2.93 48.78 21.54
N GLY A 338 1.72 48.26 21.82
CA GLY A 338 0.73 48.86 22.72
C GLY A 338 -0.02 47.80 23.51
N VAL A 339 0.05 47.89 24.85
CA VAL A 339 -0.58 47.04 25.87
C VAL A 339 -1.98 47.58 26.21
N GLY A 340 -2.95 46.71 26.51
CA GLY A 340 -4.25 47.10 27.06
C GLY A 340 -4.82 46.03 28.01
N MET A 341 -4.80 46.33 29.31
CA MET A 341 -5.44 45.59 30.39
C MET A 341 -6.97 45.63 30.32
N ALA A 342 -7.63 44.54 30.74
CA ALA A 342 -8.93 44.61 31.41
C ALA A 342 -9.08 43.44 32.40
N THR A 343 -9.39 43.80 33.64
CA THR A 343 -9.60 42.93 34.81
C THR A 343 -11.08 42.93 35.24
N VAL A 344 -11.44 41.95 36.09
CA VAL A 344 -12.64 41.83 36.97
C VAL A 344 -13.86 41.20 36.29
N GLY A 345 -14.57 40.18 36.81
CA GLY A 345 -14.56 39.37 38.05
C GLY A 345 -15.66 38.29 37.83
N GLY A 346 -15.47 37.02 38.19
CA GLY A 346 -15.76 36.45 39.52
C GLY A 346 -17.24 36.07 39.69
N VAL A 347 -17.60 34.77 39.57
CA VAL A 347 -18.57 34.06 40.44
C VAL A 347 -18.22 32.57 40.42
N VAL A 348 -17.91 32.04 41.61
CA VAL A 348 -17.75 30.62 41.93
C VAL A 348 -19.13 30.08 42.29
N GLY A 349 -19.61 29.07 41.55
CA GLY A 349 -20.86 28.37 41.82
C GLY A 349 -20.59 26.89 42.12
N LEU A 350 -20.62 26.55 43.40
CA LEU A 350 -20.45 25.23 43.98
C LEU A 350 -21.83 24.56 44.06
N LEU A 351 -21.99 23.34 43.54
CA LEU A 351 -23.20 22.54 43.79
C LEU A 351 -22.84 21.05 43.81
N SER A 352 -23.08 20.44 44.97
CA SER A 352 -23.06 19.01 45.26
C SER A 352 -24.43 18.58 45.81
N PHE A 353 -24.74 17.29 45.64
CA PHE A 353 -25.91 16.51 46.16
C PHE A 353 -27.23 16.71 45.38
N PHE A 354 -27.93 15.64 44.95
CA PHE A 354 -28.53 14.59 45.79
C PHE A 354 -28.66 13.21 45.13
N LEU A 355 -28.70 12.19 45.99
CA LEU A 355 -29.25 10.85 45.81
C LEU A 355 -30.69 10.86 45.25
N SER A 356 -30.98 9.99 44.29
CA SER A 356 -31.97 8.89 44.35
C SER A 356 -31.94 8.10 43.03
#